data_AF-A0A355BD49-F1
#
_entry.id   AF-A0A355BD49-F1
#
_cell.length_a   1.000
_cell.length_b   1.000
_cell.length_c   1.000
_cell.angle_alpha   90.00
_cell.angle_beta   90.00
_cell.angle_gamma   90.00
#
_symmetry.space_group_name_H-M   'P 1'
#
loop_
_entity.id
_entity.type
_entity.pdbx_description
1 polymer ?
#
loop_
_entity_poly.entity_id
_entity_poly.type
_entity_poly.pdbx_seq_one_letter_code
_entity_poly.pdbx_strand_id
1 'polypeptide(L)'
;MRKLFILLLFSHLFITAQNFDLASISSGEHILFTAVFDQNQKLYGYLSLYDLGKISNKEKTFEFIVLDKNLNKVLINKVNYPVEITYLKPYINIDGNLILVPEA
;
A
#
# COMPACT_ATOMS: atom_id res chain seq x y z
N MET A 1 -40.67 -14.16 -18.43
CA MET A 1 -40.45 -14.24 -16.97
C MET A 1 -39.26 -15.13 -16.58
N ARG A 2 -39.16 -16.38 -17.04
CA ARG A 2 -38.06 -17.31 -16.66
C ARG A 2 -36.63 -16.80 -16.98
N LYS A 3 -36.45 -16.08 -18.09
CA LYS A 3 -35.15 -15.55 -18.53
C LYS A 3 -34.66 -14.35 -17.67
N LEU A 4 -35.58 -13.57 -17.11
CA LEU A 4 -35.25 -12.43 -16.23
C LEU A 4 -34.76 -12.91 -14.86
N PHE A 5 -35.32 -14.02 -14.38
CA PHE A 5 -34.92 -14.66 -13.13
C PHE A 5 -33.49 -15.20 -13.18
N ILE A 6 -33.08 -15.72 -14.35
CA ILE A 6 -31.71 -16.22 -14.57
C ILE A 6 -30.71 -15.04 -14.55
N LEU A 7 -31.05 -13.89 -15.14
CA LEU A 7 -30.20 -12.70 -15.13
C LEU A 7 -29.97 -12.15 -13.70
N LEU A 8 -30.99 -12.21 -12.84
CA LEU A 8 -30.90 -11.81 -11.43
C LEU A 8 -30.06 -12.77 -10.58
N LEU A 9 -30.00 -14.06 -10.94
CA LEU A 9 -29.14 -15.04 -10.27
C LEU A 9 -27.65 -14.86 -10.62
N PHE A 10 -27.34 -14.37 -11.83
CA PHE A 10 -25.96 -14.09 -12.24
C PHE A 10 -25.36 -12.82 -11.61
N SER A 11 -26.19 -11.86 -11.14
CA SER A 11 -25.68 -10.64 -10.52
C SER A 11 -25.09 -10.87 -9.12
N HIS A 12 -25.44 -11.97 -8.44
CA HIS A 12 -24.90 -12.31 -7.13
C HIS A 12 -23.48 -12.88 -7.18
N LEU A 13 -23.00 -13.30 -8.36
CA LEU A 13 -21.67 -13.90 -8.52
C LEU A 13 -20.54 -12.86 -8.60
N PHE A 14 -20.86 -11.56 -8.71
CA PHE A 14 -19.88 -10.48 -8.84
C PHE A 14 -19.67 -9.67 -7.55
N ILE A 15 -20.24 -10.10 -6.41
CA ILE A 15 -20.15 -9.38 -5.13
C ILE A 15 -18.93 -9.83 -4.30
N THR A 16 -18.05 -10.67 -4.85
CA THR A 16 -16.70 -10.81 -4.31
C THR A 16 -15.89 -9.56 -4.70
N ALA A 17 -16.27 -8.41 -4.13
CA ALA A 17 -15.35 -7.33 -3.90
C ALA A 17 -14.12 -7.98 -3.29
N GLN A 18 -13.01 -7.97 -4.03
CA GLN A 18 -11.72 -8.36 -3.50
C GLN A 18 -11.50 -7.42 -2.31
N ASN A 19 -11.82 -7.89 -1.10
CA ASN A 19 -11.19 -7.37 0.09
C ASN A 19 -9.72 -7.60 -0.19
N PHE A 20 -9.04 -6.57 -0.71
CA PHE A 20 -7.60 -6.58 -0.84
C PHE A 20 -7.14 -6.91 0.56
N ASP A 21 -6.61 -8.11 0.72
CA ASP A 21 -6.24 -8.64 2.02
C ASP A 21 -4.92 -7.99 2.46
N LEU A 22 -4.88 -6.65 2.40
CA LEU A 22 -3.80 -5.82 2.88
C LEU A 22 -3.65 -6.01 4.39
N ALA A 23 -4.78 -6.25 5.08
CA ALA A 23 -4.84 -6.53 6.49
C ALA A 23 -4.22 -7.90 6.86
N SER A 24 -4.30 -8.95 6.04
CA SER A 24 -3.59 -10.20 6.33
C SER A 24 -2.13 -10.21 5.88
N ILE A 25 -1.72 -9.31 4.99
CA ILE A 25 -0.35 -9.27 4.45
C ILE A 25 0.64 -8.68 5.46
N SER A 26 0.21 -7.73 6.30
CA SER A 26 1.09 -7.04 7.25
C SER A 26 0.90 -7.55 8.68
N SER A 27 2.02 -7.89 9.33
CA SER A 27 2.07 -8.23 10.76
C SER A 27 2.36 -7.01 11.66
N GLY A 28 2.43 -5.79 11.11
CA GLY A 28 2.87 -4.58 11.80
C GLY A 28 1.76 -3.57 12.12
N GLU A 29 2.12 -2.55 12.88
CA GLU A 29 1.27 -1.39 13.15
C GLU A 29 1.18 -0.51 11.89
N HIS A 30 -0.03 -0.23 11.42
CA HIS A 30 -0.23 0.65 10.27
C HIS A 30 0.14 2.10 10.61
N ILE A 31 1.09 2.67 9.85
CA ILE A 31 1.55 4.05 10.03
C ILE A 31 0.82 4.98 9.07
N LEU A 32 0.80 4.63 7.78
CA LEU A 32 0.33 5.52 6.74
C LEU A 32 -0.21 4.75 5.54
N PHE A 33 -1.28 5.27 4.96
CA PHE A 33 -1.68 4.98 3.60
C PHE A 33 -1.85 6.30 2.86
N THR A 34 -1.08 6.52 1.79
CA THR A 34 -1.07 7.80 1.07
C THR A 34 -1.00 7.63 -0.44
N ALA A 35 -1.60 8.58 -1.15
CA ALA A 35 -1.47 8.70 -2.60
C ALA A 35 -0.10 9.31 -2.95
N VAL A 36 0.52 8.77 -4.00
CA VAL A 36 1.77 9.27 -4.56
C VAL A 36 1.47 9.88 -5.92
N PHE A 37 1.87 11.14 -6.11
CA PHE A 37 1.69 11.88 -7.35
C PHE A 37 3.03 12.03 -8.08
N ASP A 38 2.96 12.02 -9.41
CA ASP A 38 4.10 12.37 -10.25
C ASP A 38 4.34 13.90 -10.30
N GLN A 39 5.39 14.30 -11.01
CA GLN A 39 5.75 15.71 -11.20
C GLN A 39 4.66 16.56 -11.89
N ASN A 40 3.73 15.92 -12.59
CA ASN A 40 2.60 16.56 -13.27
C ASN A 40 1.30 16.52 -12.43
N GLN A 41 1.40 16.19 -11.14
CA GLN A 41 0.27 15.98 -10.23
C GLN A 41 -0.69 14.87 -10.68
N LYS A 42 -0.23 13.95 -11.54
CA LYS A 42 -1.02 12.77 -11.89
C LYS A 42 -0.81 11.69 -10.84
N LEU A 43 -1.88 11.00 -10.48
CA LEU A 43 -1.82 9.86 -9.57
C LEU A 43 -0.89 8.79 -10.15
N TYR A 44 0.23 8.54 -9.47
CA TYR A 44 1.16 7.47 -9.81
C TYR A 44 0.70 6.14 -9.18
N GLY A 45 0.30 6.19 -7.91
CA GLY A 45 -0.11 5.02 -7.15
C GLY A 45 -0.28 5.35 -5.67
N TYR A 46 -0.12 4.34 -4.83
CA TYR A 46 -0.27 4.47 -3.39
C TYR A 46 0.88 3.78 -2.66
N LEU A 47 1.19 4.28 -1.46
CA LEU A 47 2.08 3.64 -0.52
C LEU A 47 1.32 3.33 0.76
N SER A 48 1.41 2.08 1.23
CA SER A 48 1.08 1.72 2.60
C SER A 48 2.37 1.44 3.36
N LEU A 49 2.47 1.94 4.59
CA LEU A 49 3.63 1.81 5.46
C LEU A 49 3.22 1.25 6.82
N TYR A 50 3.99 0.29 7.31
CA TYR A 50 3.77 -0.41 8.57
C TYR A 50 5.05 -0.44 9.41
N ASP A 51 4.93 -0.27 10.72
CA ASP A 51 6.00 -0.51 11.70
C ASP A 51 5.94 -1.97 12.14
N LEU A 52 6.99 -2.74 11.87
CA LEU A 52 7.11 -4.12 12.34
C LEU A 52 7.74 -4.23 13.74
N GLY A 53 8.07 -3.09 14.35
CA GLY A 53 8.65 -3.00 15.67
C GLY A 53 10.19 -3.00 15.67
N LYS A 54 10.73 -2.87 16.88
CA LYS A 54 12.18 -2.83 17.14
C LYS A 54 12.80 -4.21 16.92
N ILE A 55 13.90 -4.23 16.17
CA ILE A 55 14.79 -5.40 16.06
C ILE A 55 16.00 -5.28 17.00
N SER A 56 16.29 -4.08 17.49
CA SER A 56 17.28 -3.82 18.53
C SER A 56 16.94 -2.51 19.28
N ASN A 57 17.79 -2.12 20.25
CA ASN A 57 17.63 -0.84 20.94
C ASN A 57 17.83 0.38 20.02
N LYS A 58 18.45 0.20 18.85
CA LYS A 58 18.81 1.28 17.92
C LYS A 58 18.08 1.20 16.59
N GLU A 59 17.47 0.05 16.26
CA GLU A 59 16.87 -0.17 14.95
C GLU A 59 15.47 -0.77 15.06
N LYS A 60 14.62 -0.41 14.09
CA LYS A 60 13.32 -1.00 13.85
C LYS A 60 13.12 -1.30 12.37
N THR A 61 12.16 -2.17 12.08
CA THR A 61 11.86 -2.58 10.71
C THR A 61 10.56 -1.94 10.25
N PHE A 62 10.58 -1.32 9.07
CA PHE A 62 9.38 -0.92 8.36
C PHE A 62 9.07 -1.91 7.25
N GLU A 63 7.79 -2.16 7.00
CA GLU A 63 7.30 -2.79 5.78
C GLU A 63 6.56 -1.75 4.96
N PHE A 64 6.84 -1.69 3.66
CA PHE A 64 6.10 -0.83 2.75
C PHE A 64 5.53 -1.63 1.57
N ILE A 65 4.32 -1.26 1.18
CA ILE A 65 3.58 -1.85 0.07
C ILE A 65 3.31 -0.75 -0.95
N VAL A 66 3.82 -0.93 -2.16
CA VAL A 66 3.56 -0.04 -3.30
C VAL A 66 2.42 -0.62 -4.11
N LEU A 67 1.39 0.19 -4.33
CA LEU A 67 0.25 -0.14 -5.16
C LEU A 67 0.24 0.75 -6.40
N ASP A 68 -0.21 0.21 -7.53
CA ASP A 68 -0.52 1.00 -8.72
C ASP A 68 -1.79 1.85 -8.49
N LYS A 69 -2.12 2.70 -9.46
CA LYS A 69 -3.32 3.55 -9.44
C LYS A 69 -4.65 2.79 -9.31
N ASN A 70 -4.66 1.49 -9.59
CA ASN A 70 -5.84 0.62 -9.49
C ASN A 70 -5.81 -0.24 -8.21
N LEU A 71 -4.93 0.10 -7.26
CA LEU A 71 -4.70 -0.62 -6.00
C LEU A 71 -4.10 -2.02 -6.19
N ASN A 72 -3.59 -2.35 -7.38
CA ASN A 72 -2.87 -3.61 -7.56
C ASN A 72 -1.50 -3.51 -6.91
N LYS A 73 -1.12 -4.58 -6.23
CA LYS A 73 0.19 -4.68 -5.59
C LYS A 73 1.31 -4.77 -6.62
N VAL A 74 2.23 -3.81 -6.56
CA VAL A 74 3.43 -3.76 -7.41
C VAL A 74 4.64 -4.33 -6.68
N LEU A 75 4.82 -3.93 -5.41
CA LEU A 75 5.99 -4.29 -4.61
C LEU A 75 5.62 -4.37 -3.13
N ILE A 76 6.23 -5.31 -2.41
CA ILE A 76 6.33 -5.29 -0.95
C ILE A 76 7.81 -5.39 -0.61
N ASN A 77 8.29 -4.60 0.35
CA ASN A 77 9.63 -4.77 0.88
C ASN A 77 9.74 -4.36 2.35
N LYS A 78 10.80 -4.82 3.00
CA LYS A 78 11.15 -4.53 4.40
C LYS A 78 12.48 -3.83 4.47
N VAL A 79 12.58 -2.81 5.31
CA VAL A 79 13.79 -1.99 5.48
C VAL A 79 14.00 -1.66 6.94
N ASN A 80 15.25 -1.68 7.38
CA ASN A 80 15.62 -1.32 8.75
C ASN A 80 16.08 0.12 8.80
N TYR A 81 15.63 0.84 9.82
CA TYR A 81 16.01 2.21 10.09
C TYR A 81 16.28 2.43 11.58
N PRO A 82 17.02 3.50 11.92
CA PRO A 82 17.14 3.93 13.30
C PRO A 82 15.77 4.15 13.95
N VAL A 83 15.67 3.87 15.26
CA VAL A 83 14.40 3.99 16.01
C VAL A 83 13.82 5.40 16.03
N GLU A 84 14.65 6.41 15.76
CA GLU A 84 14.27 7.82 15.66
C GLU A 84 13.42 8.11 14.41
N ILE A 85 13.51 7.29 13.36
CA ILE A 85 12.69 7.46 12.16
C ILE A 85 11.27 7.02 12.47
N THR A 86 10.29 7.87 12.23
CA THR A 86 8.87 7.58 12.51
C THR A 86 8.09 7.17 11.27
N TYR A 87 8.43 7.69 10.09
CA TYR A 87 7.78 7.30 8.84
C TYR A 87 8.69 7.46 7.61
N LEU A 88 8.23 6.93 6.47
CA LEU A 88 8.89 7.07 5.16
C LEU A 88 7.99 7.89 4.23
N LYS A 89 8.43 9.07 3.82
CA LYS A 89 7.70 9.96 2.92
C LYS A 89 7.93 9.60 1.46
N PRO A 90 6.89 9.20 0.70
CA PRO A 90 7.04 8.90 -0.73
C PRO A 90 7.01 10.15 -1.60
N TYR A 91 7.82 10.18 -2.66
CA TYR A 91 7.65 11.06 -3.80
C TYR A 91 8.22 10.45 -5.08
N ILE A 92 7.78 10.91 -6.25
CA ILE A 92 8.38 10.56 -7.55
C ILE A 92 9.42 11.61 -7.90
N ASN A 93 10.67 11.23 -8.17
CA ASN A 93 11.71 12.18 -8.58
C ASN A 93 11.57 12.59 -10.07
N ILE A 94 12.47 13.46 -10.57
CA ILE A 94 12.43 13.94 -11.95
C ILE A 94 12.66 12.83 -13.00
N ASP A 95 13.33 11.75 -12.61
CA ASP A 95 13.60 10.59 -13.46
C ASP A 95 12.43 9.58 -13.48
N GLY A 96 11.37 9.85 -12.72
CA GLY A 96 10.22 8.95 -12.59
C GLY A 96 10.39 7.84 -11.55
N ASN A 97 11.42 7.89 -10.71
CA ASN A 97 11.67 6.90 -9.66
C ASN A 97 10.88 7.22 -8.39
N LEU A 98 10.28 6.19 -7.78
CA LEU A 98 9.73 6.28 -6.42
C LEU A 98 10.85 6.33 -5.40
N ILE A 99 10.89 7.41 -4.62
CA ILE A 99 11.85 7.62 -3.54
C ILE A 99 11.09 7.64 -2.20
N LEU A 100 11.65 6.95 -1.20
CA LEU A 100 11.16 6.95 0.17
C LEU A 100 12.16 7.69 1.06
N VAL A 101 11.77 8.85 1.59
CA VAL A 101 12.63 9.65 2.48
C VAL A 101 12.32 9.29 3.93
N PRO A 102 13.31 8.87 4.73
CA PRO A 102 13.11 8.65 6.15
C PRO A 102 12.93 9.99 6.87
N GLU A 103 11.92 10.05 7.74
CA GLU A 103 11.56 11.23 8.51
C GLU A 103 11.47 10.84 10.00
N ALA A 104 11.98 11.71 10.87
CA ALA A 104 11.99 11.52 12.32
C ALA A 104 10.75 12.15 12.97
#